data_AF-A0AAU6G9J6-F1
#
_entry.id   AF-A0AAU6G9J6-F1
#
_cell.length_a   1.000
_cell.length_b   1.000
_cell.length_c   1.000
_cell.angle_alpha   90.00
_cell.angle_beta   90.00
_cell.angle_gamma   90.00
#
_symmetry.space_group_name_H-M   'P 1'
#
loop_
_entity.id
_entity.type
_entity.pdbx_description
1 polymer ?
#
loop_
_entity_poly.entity_id
_entity_poly.type
_entity_poly.pdbx_seq_one_letter_code
_entity_poly.pdbx_strand_id
1 'polypeptide(L)'
;MSVSAVLSAVPAAAHADTAPGEGPHTGATRPQEPRTGAAPAVLMPPPVRAEDSGDRLTVTVRHLGDTDGRTYELRCHPAGGSHPTPEQACETLDRRTTWGKDPFAPVAPGTFCTMLYGGPATAHVTGTWAGRPVDARFDRADGCQIARWDALVPLLPDTGGQ
;
A
#
# COMPACT_ATOMS: atom_id res chain seq x y z
N MET A 1 -40.44 12.80 8.50
CA MET A 1 -39.98 13.90 7.64
C MET A 1 -38.86 13.35 6.77
N SER A 2 -39.19 13.02 5.52
CA SER A 2 -38.27 12.43 4.54
C SER A 2 -37.42 13.52 3.90
N VAL A 3 -36.12 13.27 3.71
CA VAL A 3 -35.26 14.08 2.85
C VAL A 3 -34.59 13.15 1.85
N SER A 4 -34.93 13.34 0.58
CA SER A 4 -34.58 12.51 -0.56
C SER A 4 -33.14 12.73 -1.02
N ALA A 5 -32.48 11.65 -1.42
CA ALA A 5 -31.19 11.65 -2.10
C ALA A 5 -31.30 12.16 -3.54
N VAL A 6 -30.28 12.87 -4.02
CA VAL A 6 -30.14 13.25 -5.43
C VAL A 6 -28.85 12.61 -5.96
N LEU A 7 -29.02 11.59 -6.81
CA LEU A 7 -27.95 11.00 -7.63
C LEU A 7 -27.76 11.88 -8.87
N SER A 8 -26.55 12.36 -9.10
CA SER A 8 -26.15 12.97 -10.38
C SER A 8 -25.22 12.02 -11.11
N ALA A 9 -25.73 11.39 -12.17
CA ALA A 9 -24.94 10.66 -13.16
C ALA A 9 -24.37 11.64 -14.19
N VAL A 10 -23.10 11.45 -14.57
CA VAL A 10 -22.46 12.23 -15.64
C VAL A 10 -22.18 11.29 -16.82
N PRO A 11 -22.56 11.65 -18.06
CA PRO A 11 -22.48 10.76 -19.21
C PRO A 11 -21.08 10.67 -19.82
N ALA A 12 -20.81 9.51 -20.42
CA ALA A 12 -19.70 9.26 -21.33
C ALA A 12 -19.94 9.95 -22.68
N ALA A 13 -18.94 10.65 -23.19
CA ALA A 13 -18.93 11.19 -24.56
C ALA A 13 -17.81 10.52 -25.36
N ALA A 14 -18.23 9.74 -26.36
CA ALA A 14 -17.38 9.22 -27.42
C ALA A 14 -16.99 10.36 -28.38
N HIS A 15 -15.73 10.38 -28.81
CA HIS A 15 -15.29 11.26 -29.90
C HIS A 15 -15.03 10.45 -31.16
N ALA A 16 -15.60 10.97 -32.24
CA ALA A 16 -15.81 10.35 -33.52
C ALA A 16 -14.56 10.28 -34.40
N ASP A 17 -14.56 9.25 -35.24
CA ASP A 17 -13.67 8.98 -36.35
C ASP A 17 -13.80 10.09 -37.43
N THR A 18 -12.68 10.61 -37.92
CA THR A 18 -12.65 11.57 -39.04
C THR A 18 -11.52 11.20 -39.99
N ALA A 19 -11.90 10.62 -41.12
CA ALA A 19 -11.04 10.41 -42.28
C ALA A 19 -10.99 11.66 -43.17
N PRO A 20 -9.85 11.90 -43.86
CA PRO A 20 -9.91 12.56 -45.15
C PRO A 20 -9.09 11.86 -46.25
N GLY A 21 -9.75 11.66 -47.40
CA GLY A 21 -9.29 12.18 -48.71
C GLY A 21 -8.15 11.46 -49.44
N GLU A 22 -8.50 10.52 -50.31
CA GLU A 22 -7.65 10.02 -51.40
C GLU A 22 -7.58 11.04 -52.56
N GLY A 23 -6.36 11.43 -52.94
CA GLY A 23 -6.05 12.12 -54.20
C GLY A 23 -5.14 11.22 -55.07
N PRO A 24 -5.13 11.36 -56.41
CA PRO A 24 -4.44 10.43 -57.29
C PRO A 24 -2.96 10.79 -57.42
N HIS A 25 -2.07 9.87 -57.04
CA HIS A 25 -0.62 10.01 -57.25
C HIS A 25 -0.20 9.24 -58.49
N THR A 26 0.14 9.99 -59.54
CA THR A 26 0.82 9.49 -60.74
C THR A 26 2.16 8.88 -60.37
N GLY A 27 2.42 7.68 -60.89
CA GLY A 27 3.56 6.84 -60.52
C GLY A 27 4.93 7.41 -60.88
N ALA A 28 5.89 7.06 -60.02
CA ALA A 28 7.31 6.97 -60.36
C ALA A 28 7.88 5.77 -59.59
N THR A 29 8.01 4.62 -60.26
CA THR A 29 8.62 3.41 -59.69
C THR A 29 10.10 3.66 -59.47
N ARG A 30 10.48 3.90 -58.21
CA ARG A 30 11.87 3.83 -57.76
C ARG A 30 12.23 2.36 -57.47
N PRO A 31 13.43 1.88 -57.83
CA PRO A 31 13.91 0.59 -57.35
C PRO A 31 13.96 0.63 -55.82
N GLN A 32 13.23 -0.28 -55.15
CA GLN A 32 13.33 -0.45 -53.70
C GLN A 32 14.56 -1.31 -53.39
N GLU A 33 15.54 -0.70 -52.74
CA GLU A 33 16.57 -1.44 -52.00
C GLU A 33 15.90 -2.26 -50.89
N PRO A 34 16.37 -3.50 -50.64
CA PRO A 34 15.85 -4.31 -49.55
C PRO A 34 16.19 -3.61 -48.23
N ARG A 35 15.18 -2.96 -47.63
CA ARG A 35 15.28 -2.56 -46.24
C ARG A 35 15.19 -3.83 -45.41
N THR A 36 16.33 -4.26 -44.89
CA THR A 36 16.36 -5.12 -43.70
C THR A 36 15.61 -4.39 -42.61
N GLY A 37 14.33 -4.70 -42.44
CA GLY A 37 13.50 -4.13 -41.39
C GLY A 37 14.04 -4.60 -40.05
N ALA A 38 14.44 -3.66 -39.19
CA ALA A 38 14.57 -3.95 -37.78
C ALA A 38 13.17 -4.30 -37.26
N ALA A 39 12.99 -5.54 -36.80
CA ALA A 39 11.77 -5.95 -36.11
C ALA A 39 11.51 -5.00 -34.93
N PRO A 40 10.24 -4.65 -34.63
CA PRO A 40 9.95 -3.86 -33.45
C PRO A 40 10.43 -4.65 -32.22
N ALA A 41 11.39 -4.10 -31.50
CA ALA A 41 11.77 -4.64 -30.21
C ALA A 41 10.56 -4.51 -29.29
N VAL A 42 9.91 -5.64 -28.98
CA VAL A 42 8.94 -5.70 -27.90
C VAL A 42 9.72 -5.34 -26.63
N LEU A 43 9.46 -4.15 -26.08
CA LEU A 43 9.97 -3.73 -24.78
C LEU A 43 9.36 -4.65 -23.73
N MET A 44 10.03 -5.77 -23.45
CA MET A 44 9.68 -6.62 -22.33
C MET A 44 9.91 -5.82 -21.04
N PRO A 45 8.95 -5.79 -20.10
CA PRO A 45 9.20 -5.18 -18.81
C PRO A 45 10.38 -5.89 -18.14
N PRO A 46 11.26 -5.16 -17.43
CA PRO A 46 12.38 -5.76 -16.74
C PRO A 46 11.88 -6.83 -15.74
N PRO A 47 12.63 -7.91 -15.52
CA PRO A 47 12.26 -8.90 -14.50
C PRO A 47 12.20 -8.21 -13.14
N VAL A 48 11.09 -8.41 -12.41
CA VAL A 48 10.98 -7.97 -11.01
C VAL A 48 12.11 -8.61 -10.23
N ARG A 49 12.97 -7.80 -9.62
CA ARG A 49 14.01 -8.34 -8.75
C ARG A 49 13.36 -8.74 -7.43
N ALA A 50 13.89 -9.75 -6.76
CA ALA A 50 13.44 -10.09 -5.40
C ALA A 50 13.49 -8.85 -4.48
N GLU A 51 14.43 -7.93 -4.74
CA GLU A 51 14.59 -6.65 -4.05
C GLU A 51 13.44 -5.65 -4.31
N ASP A 52 12.78 -5.71 -5.47
CA ASP A 52 11.57 -4.94 -5.78
C ASP A 52 10.30 -5.61 -5.20
N SER A 53 10.44 -6.82 -4.67
CA SER A 53 9.35 -7.64 -4.12
C SER A 53 9.26 -7.59 -2.60
N GLY A 54 10.16 -6.84 -1.95
CA GLY A 54 10.27 -6.80 -0.49
C GLY A 54 9.14 -6.02 0.16
N ASP A 55 8.74 -6.45 1.35
CA ASP A 55 7.74 -5.74 2.14
C ASP A 55 8.32 -4.40 2.60
N ARG A 56 7.52 -3.34 2.50
CA ARG A 56 7.93 -1.99 2.85
C ARG A 56 6.81 -1.31 3.60
N LEU A 57 7.11 -0.91 4.82
CA LEU A 57 6.17 -0.22 5.69
C LEU A 57 6.77 1.10 6.17
N THR A 58 5.89 2.07 6.33
CA THR A 58 6.17 3.35 6.99
C THR A 58 5.31 3.41 8.24
N VAL A 59 5.94 3.57 9.40
CA VAL A 59 5.29 3.62 10.71
C VAL A 59 5.45 5.03 11.28
N THR A 60 4.36 5.77 11.40
CA THR A 60 4.33 7.08 12.06
C THR A 60 3.70 6.94 13.45
N VAL A 61 4.41 7.35 14.49
CA VAL A 61 3.95 7.30 15.88
C VAL A 61 3.61 8.71 16.36
N ARG A 62 2.55 8.84 17.16
CA ARG A 62 2.11 10.10 17.77
C ARG A 62 1.73 9.92 19.23
N HIS A 63 1.83 11.00 20.00
CA HIS A 63 1.50 11.11 21.42
C HIS A 63 2.20 10.07 22.29
N LEU A 64 3.47 9.79 22.00
CA LEU A 64 4.27 8.81 22.75
C LEU A 64 5.68 9.32 23.02
N GLY A 65 5.84 10.04 24.14
CA GLY A 65 7.14 10.50 24.66
C GLY A 65 8.07 11.05 23.59
N ASP A 66 9.32 10.61 23.60
CA ASP A 66 10.34 11.06 22.64
C ASP A 66 10.07 10.63 21.20
N THR A 67 9.17 9.66 20.98
CA THR A 67 8.80 9.15 19.66
C THR A 67 7.60 9.87 19.03
N ASP A 68 7.07 10.89 19.70
CA ASP A 68 5.97 11.68 19.15
C ASP A 68 6.35 12.34 17.81
N GLY A 69 5.49 12.13 16.80
CA GLY A 69 5.68 12.60 15.44
C GLY A 69 6.77 11.87 14.65
N ARG A 70 7.45 10.87 15.22
CA ARG A 70 8.50 10.14 14.51
C ARG A 70 7.92 9.22 13.46
N THR A 71 8.64 9.11 12.35
CA THR A 71 8.31 8.23 11.24
C THR A 71 9.50 7.31 10.98
N TYR A 72 9.22 6.01 10.87
CA TYR A 72 10.20 4.97 10.64
C TYR A 72 9.88 4.23 9.35
N GLU A 73 10.92 3.93 8.58
CA GLU A 73 10.83 3.02 7.45
C GLU A 73 11.26 1.63 7.89
N LEU A 74 10.46 0.63 7.54
CA LEU A 74 10.75 -0.77 7.71
C LEU A 74 10.75 -1.45 6.34
N ARG A 75 11.79 -2.22 6.07
CA ARG A 75 11.88 -3.13 4.94
C ARG A 75 12.03 -4.53 5.48
N CYS A 76 11.33 -5.50 4.92
CA CYS A 76 11.51 -6.91 5.21
C CYS A 76 11.87 -7.67 3.93
N HIS A 77 12.62 -8.75 4.10
CA HIS A 77 13.12 -9.59 3.00
C HIS A 77 14.04 -8.86 1.99
N PRO A 78 15.18 -8.28 2.43
CA PRO A 78 15.84 -8.39 3.74
C PRO A 78 15.41 -7.32 4.76
N ALA A 79 15.57 -7.61 6.05
CA ALA A 79 15.25 -6.68 7.13
C ALA A 79 16.15 -5.43 7.12
N GLY A 80 15.54 -4.25 7.30
CA GLY A 80 16.29 -2.99 7.43
C GLY A 80 15.40 -1.76 7.42
N GLY A 81 16.01 -0.58 7.23
CA GLY A 81 15.32 0.71 7.28
C GLY A 81 15.73 1.52 8.51
N SER A 82 14.95 2.56 8.84
CA SER A 82 15.19 3.42 10.00
C SER A 82 14.45 2.96 11.26
N HIS A 83 13.68 1.87 11.18
CA HIS A 83 13.02 1.27 12.33
C HIS A 83 14.03 0.84 13.41
N PRO A 84 13.77 1.05 14.72
CA PRO A 84 14.75 0.76 15.78
C PRO A 84 15.17 -0.72 15.89
N THR A 85 14.26 -1.63 15.56
CA THR A 85 14.45 -3.10 15.65
C THR A 85 13.90 -3.80 14.41
N PRO A 86 14.49 -3.59 13.22
CA PRO A 86 13.87 -4.02 11.96
C PRO A 86 13.72 -5.53 11.87
N GLU A 87 14.70 -6.31 12.34
CA GLU A 87 14.67 -7.78 12.30
C GLU A 87 13.52 -8.32 13.17
N GLN A 88 13.37 -7.82 14.39
CA GLN A 88 12.33 -8.27 15.32
C GLN A 88 10.93 -7.86 14.85
N ALA A 89 10.81 -6.65 14.26
CA ALA A 89 9.55 -6.18 13.69
C ALA A 89 9.11 -7.05 12.51
N CYS A 90 10.03 -7.38 11.59
CA CYS A 90 9.76 -8.30 10.49
C CYS A 90 9.36 -9.69 11.01
N GLU A 91 10.10 -10.26 11.95
CA GLU A 91 9.79 -11.58 12.52
C GLU A 91 8.41 -11.62 13.18
N THR A 92 8.04 -10.56 13.92
CA THR A 92 6.69 -10.44 14.51
C THR A 92 5.61 -10.40 13.43
N LEU A 93 5.82 -9.65 12.36
CA LEU A 93 4.86 -9.58 11.25
C LEU A 93 4.76 -10.90 10.51
N ASP A 94 5.87 -11.58 10.24
CA ASP A 94 5.90 -12.89 9.59
C ASP A 94 5.12 -13.93 10.38
N ARG A 95 5.38 -14.04 11.70
CA ARG A 95 4.65 -14.99 12.58
C ARG A 95 3.15 -14.73 12.62
N ARG A 96 2.74 -13.48 12.47
CA ARG A 96 1.32 -13.07 12.50
C ARG A 96 0.64 -13.16 11.15
N THR A 97 1.41 -13.21 10.08
CA THR A 97 0.90 -13.34 8.73
C THR A 97 0.54 -14.80 8.49
N THR A 98 -0.74 -15.09 8.65
CA THR A 98 -1.31 -16.41 8.36
C THR A 98 -2.28 -16.29 7.20
N TRP A 99 -2.38 -17.33 6.39
CA TRP A 99 -3.30 -17.35 5.25
C TRP A 99 -4.74 -17.01 5.68
N GLY A 100 -5.35 -16.05 4.97
CA GLY A 100 -6.70 -15.57 5.26
C GLY A 100 -6.84 -14.61 6.44
N LYS A 101 -5.76 -14.24 7.13
CA LYS A 101 -5.78 -13.28 8.25
C LYS A 101 -4.89 -12.08 7.95
N ASP A 102 -5.46 -10.89 8.07
CA ASP A 102 -4.74 -9.64 7.92
C ASP A 102 -4.26 -9.12 9.28
N PRO A 103 -2.94 -9.05 9.55
CA PRO A 103 -2.42 -8.52 10.82
C PRO A 103 -2.76 -7.04 11.02
N PHE A 104 -3.08 -6.31 9.95
CA PHE A 104 -3.43 -4.89 9.98
C PHE A 104 -4.92 -4.61 10.01
N ALA A 105 -5.79 -5.64 9.92
CA ALA A 105 -7.23 -5.44 9.93
C ALA A 105 -7.70 -4.75 11.22
N PRO A 106 -8.73 -3.88 11.14
CA PRO A 106 -9.33 -3.28 12.32
C PRO A 106 -10.05 -4.33 13.17
N VAL A 107 -10.36 -3.95 14.42
CA VAL A 107 -11.24 -4.75 15.27
C VAL A 107 -12.60 -4.91 14.59
N ALA A 108 -13.13 -6.14 14.58
CA ALA A 108 -14.39 -6.42 13.93
C ALA A 108 -15.55 -5.65 14.60
N PRO A 109 -16.50 -5.11 13.81
CA PRO A 109 -17.63 -4.38 14.37
C PRO A 109 -18.46 -5.31 15.29
N GLY A 110 -18.95 -4.75 16.41
CA GLY A 110 -19.72 -5.51 17.40
C GLY A 110 -18.87 -6.42 18.31
N THR A 111 -17.54 -6.36 18.22
CA THR A 111 -16.66 -7.02 19.20
C THR A 111 -16.88 -6.39 20.58
N PHE A 112 -17.08 -7.23 21.60
CA PHE A 112 -17.17 -6.77 22.98
C PHE A 112 -15.77 -6.44 23.52
N CYS A 113 -15.50 -5.14 23.67
CA CYS A 113 -14.23 -4.62 24.15
C CYS A 113 -14.38 -4.03 25.55
N THR A 114 -13.35 -4.18 26.39
CA THR A 114 -13.34 -3.52 27.70
C THR A 114 -13.11 -2.03 27.52
N MET A 115 -13.67 -1.20 28.41
CA MET A 115 -13.46 0.26 28.40
C MET A 115 -12.10 0.68 29.01
N LEU A 116 -11.10 -0.20 28.96
CA LEU A 116 -9.77 0.10 29.48
C LEU A 116 -9.05 1.03 28.52
N TYR A 117 -8.76 2.25 28.98
CA TYR A 117 -7.97 3.21 28.22
C TYR A 117 -6.48 3.00 28.44
N GLY A 118 -5.73 2.77 27.36
CA GLY A 118 -4.29 2.49 27.41
C GLY A 118 -3.41 3.74 27.31
N GLY A 119 -3.98 4.89 26.97
CA GLY A 119 -3.25 6.15 26.80
C GLY A 119 -3.45 6.76 25.40
N PRO A 120 -2.88 7.97 25.17
CA PRO A 120 -3.16 8.76 23.98
C PRO A 120 -2.40 8.32 22.73
N ALA A 121 -1.46 7.38 22.87
CA ALA A 121 -0.57 6.97 21.80
C ALA A 121 -1.36 6.44 20.59
N THR A 122 -0.96 6.89 19.41
CA THR A 122 -1.49 6.41 18.14
C THR A 122 -0.36 6.09 17.16
N ALA A 123 -0.65 5.23 16.20
CA ALA A 123 0.28 4.91 15.12
C ALA A 123 -0.47 4.78 13.79
N HIS A 124 0.21 5.15 12.71
CA HIS A 124 -0.25 4.97 11.34
C HIS A 124 0.78 4.16 10.58
N VAL A 125 0.35 3.00 10.08
CA VAL A 125 1.18 2.10 9.27
C VAL A 125 0.68 2.13 7.84
N THR A 126 1.58 2.44 6.92
CA THR A 126 1.29 2.45 5.48
C THR A 126 2.32 1.65 4.70
N GLY A 127 1.99 1.21 3.48
CA GLY A 127 2.95 0.60 2.57
C GLY A 127 2.44 -0.69 1.93
N THR A 128 3.30 -1.69 1.81
CA THR A 128 2.99 -3.00 1.23
C THR A 128 3.52 -4.11 2.12
N TRP A 129 2.68 -5.11 2.39
CA TRP A 129 3.01 -6.30 3.16
C TRP A 129 2.40 -7.55 2.51
N ALA A 130 3.20 -8.58 2.28
CA ALA A 130 2.82 -9.82 1.61
C ALA A 130 2.06 -9.57 0.29
N GLY A 131 2.52 -8.58 -0.49
CA GLY A 131 1.90 -8.17 -1.75
C GLY A 131 0.57 -7.41 -1.63
N ARG A 132 0.15 -7.04 -0.41
CA ARG A 132 -1.08 -6.29 -0.16
C ARG A 132 -0.78 -4.87 0.31
N PRO A 133 -1.52 -3.85 -0.17
CA PRO A 133 -1.39 -2.49 0.35
C PRO A 133 -1.86 -2.44 1.80
N VAL A 134 -1.15 -1.66 2.61
CA VAL A 134 -1.47 -1.41 4.02
C VAL A 134 -1.76 0.07 4.20
N ASP A 135 -2.86 0.37 4.86
CA ASP A 135 -3.19 1.66 5.47
C ASP A 135 -3.98 1.37 6.75
N ALA A 136 -3.29 1.33 7.89
CA ALA A 136 -3.86 0.92 9.16
C ALA A 136 -3.52 1.91 10.26
N ARG A 137 -4.55 2.35 10.97
CA ARG A 137 -4.43 3.18 12.17
C ARG A 137 -4.55 2.32 13.42
N PHE A 138 -3.75 2.65 14.41
CA PHE A 138 -3.73 2.02 15.72
C PHE A 138 -3.90 3.12 16.77
N ASP A 139 -4.74 2.84 17.76
CA ASP A 139 -4.92 3.64 18.95
C ASP A 139 -4.98 2.69 20.15
N ARG A 140 -5.19 3.26 21.34
CA ARG A 140 -5.26 2.50 22.60
C ARG A 140 -6.49 2.93 23.40
N ALA A 141 -7.60 3.21 22.70
CA ALA A 141 -8.81 3.77 23.30
C ALA A 141 -9.61 2.77 24.15
N ASP A 142 -9.51 1.47 23.85
CA ASP A 142 -10.21 0.38 24.53
C ASP A 142 -9.35 -0.90 24.57
N GLY A 143 -9.82 -1.94 25.28
CA GLY A 143 -9.08 -3.18 25.46
C GLY A 143 -8.78 -3.95 24.16
N CYS A 144 -9.63 -3.86 23.14
CA CYS A 144 -9.36 -4.50 21.85
C CYS A 144 -8.29 -3.74 21.07
N GLN A 145 -8.31 -2.41 21.14
CA GLN A 145 -7.30 -1.58 20.48
C GLN A 145 -5.93 -1.74 21.14
N ILE A 146 -5.88 -1.81 22.48
CA ILE A 146 -4.67 -2.17 23.23
C ILE A 146 -4.15 -3.54 22.78
N ALA A 147 -4.98 -4.58 22.76
CA ALA A 147 -4.55 -5.90 22.36
C ALA A 147 -4.04 -5.95 20.90
N ARG A 148 -4.64 -5.15 20.02
CA ARG A 148 -4.21 -5.01 18.61
C ARG A 148 -2.89 -4.25 18.49
N TRP A 149 -2.64 -3.25 19.34
CA TRP A 149 -1.35 -2.57 19.44
C TRP A 149 -0.26 -3.53 19.93
N ASP A 150 -0.48 -4.13 21.10
CA ASP A 150 0.48 -5.01 21.78
C ASP A 150 0.84 -6.22 20.93
N ALA A 151 -0.11 -6.68 20.12
CA ALA A 151 0.12 -7.71 19.15
C ALA A 151 1.29 -7.38 18.22
N LEU A 152 1.39 -6.14 17.74
CA LEU A 152 2.40 -5.75 16.76
C LEU A 152 3.71 -5.29 17.38
N VAL A 153 3.87 -5.29 18.70
CA VAL A 153 5.18 -4.99 19.32
C VAL A 153 6.20 -6.08 18.89
N PRO A 154 7.40 -5.71 18.39
CA PRO A 154 8.01 -4.37 18.43
C PRO A 154 7.94 -3.53 17.15
N LEU A 155 7.10 -3.88 16.15
CA LEU A 155 6.80 -2.97 15.03
C LEU A 155 6.21 -1.64 15.52
N LEU A 156 5.31 -1.74 16.49
CA LEU A 156 4.86 -0.57 17.25
C LEU A 156 5.71 -0.45 18.52
N PRO A 157 5.95 0.77 19.01
CA PRO A 157 6.66 0.96 20.26
C PRO A 157 5.98 0.22 21.41
N ASP A 158 6.79 -0.36 22.28
CA ASP A 158 6.32 -0.86 23.56
C ASP A 158 5.86 0.31 24.43
N THR A 159 4.71 0.15 25.07
CA THR A 159 4.08 1.15 25.93
C THR A 159 3.86 0.64 27.35
N GLY A 160 4.26 -0.60 27.65
CA GLY A 160 4.14 -1.23 28.96
C GLY A 160 5.45 -1.21 29.73
N GLY A 161 5.65 -0.21 30.60
CA GLY A 161 6.82 -0.16 31.49
C GLY A 161 7.32 1.25 31.84
N GLN A 162 6.41 2.20 32.07
CA GLN A 162 6.73 3.53 32.59
C GLN A 162 5.87 3.79 33.83
#